data_AF-A0A316EH99-F1
#
_entry.id   AF-A0A316EH99-F1
#
_cell.length_a   1.000
_cell.length_b   1.000
_cell.length_c   1.000
_cell.angle_alpha   90.00
_cell.angle_beta   90.00
_cell.angle_gamma   90.00
#
_symmetry.space_group_name_H-M   'P 1'
#
loop_
_entity.id
_entity.type
_entity.pdbx_description
1 polymer ?
#
loop_
_entity_poly.entity_id
_entity_poly.type
_entity_poly.pdbx_seq_one_letter_code
_entity_poly.pdbx_strand_id
1 'polypeptide(L)'
;MKNFEEILQKLVDEQEFLKSIQGRIVDNYDIMMQNQQQNADNHEMVIQNQTTIIRNQEIIVNNQMNIVRNQKQIAQNQVTLDVIQQTQTHLLNMVKKMTGDEEPLTETKAFVENIRKLSEESRKGQNLNESSTL
;
A
#
# COMPACT_ATOMS: atom_id res chain seq x y z
N MET A 1 38.74 49.42 -59.74
CA MET A 1 39.09 48.12 -59.11
C MET A 1 38.57 47.99 -57.69
N LYS A 2 38.66 49.01 -56.82
CA LYS A 2 38.15 48.96 -55.42
C LYS A 2 36.73 48.42 -55.23
N ASN A 3 35.77 48.79 -56.08
CA ASN A 3 34.37 48.33 -55.98
C ASN A 3 34.20 46.81 -56.19
N PHE A 4 35.09 46.18 -56.98
CA PHE A 4 35.02 44.74 -57.22
C PHE A 4 35.58 43.93 -56.05
N GLU A 5 36.68 44.40 -55.45
CA GLU A 5 37.27 43.80 -54.25
C GLU A 5 36.31 43.87 -53.05
N GLU A 6 35.60 44.98 -52.87
CA GLU A 6 34.57 45.14 -51.83
C GLU A 6 33.40 44.17 -52.00
N ILE A 7 32.95 43.94 -53.24
CA ILE A 7 31.88 42.97 -53.55
C ILE A 7 32.36 41.54 -53.27
N LEU A 8 33.59 41.21 -53.67
CA LEU A 8 34.18 39.90 -53.39
C LEU A 8 34.29 39.64 -51.88
N GLN A 9 34.72 40.63 -51.11
CA GLN A 9 34.83 40.48 -49.65
C GLN A 9 33.46 40.21 -49.02
N LYS A 10 32.41 40.94 -49.43
CA LYS A 10 31.04 40.69 -48.94
C LYS A 10 30.54 39.29 -49.26
N LEU A 11 30.82 38.79 -50.47
CA LEU A 11 30.43 37.43 -50.85
C LEU A 11 31.13 36.37 -49.99
N VAL A 12 32.40 36.59 -49.64
CA VAL A 12 33.14 35.70 -48.73
C VAL A 12 32.53 35.75 -47.32
N ASP A 13 32.22 36.94 -46.82
CA ASP A 13 31.63 37.10 -45.48
C ASP A 13 30.23 36.45 -45.40
N GLU A 14 29.41 36.62 -46.43
CA GLU A 14 28.10 35.95 -46.56
C GLU A 14 28.26 34.42 -46.62
N GLN A 15 29.26 33.92 -47.35
CA GLN A 15 29.53 32.49 -47.43
C GLN A 15 29.92 31.91 -46.06
N GLU A 16 30.77 32.58 -45.30
CA GLU A 16 31.15 32.15 -43.95
C GLU A 16 29.96 32.21 -42.98
N PHE A 17 29.12 33.25 -43.09
CA PHE A 17 27.89 33.33 -42.31
C PHE A 17 26.94 32.17 -42.63
N LEU A 18 26.74 31.83 -43.90
CA LEU A 18 25.91 30.69 -44.31
C LEU A 18 26.46 29.35 -43.78
N LYS A 19 27.78 29.14 -43.81
CA LYS A 19 28.40 27.95 -43.18
C LYS A 19 28.12 27.89 -41.68
N SER A 20 28.18 29.02 -40.99
CA SER A 20 27.88 29.08 -39.54
C SER A 20 26.42 28.71 -39.24
N ILE A 21 25.48 29.15 -40.08
CA ILE A 21 24.07 28.77 -39.97
C ILE A 21 23.90 27.27 -40.20
N GLN A 22 24.53 26.72 -41.24
CA GLN A 22 24.48 25.30 -41.52
C GLN A 22 25.00 24.46 -40.34
N GLY A 23 26.12 24.87 -39.72
CA GLY A 23 26.63 24.22 -38.51
C GLY A 23 25.60 24.22 -37.38
N ARG A 24 25.00 25.37 -37.07
CA ARG A 24 23.95 25.47 -36.04
C ARG A 24 22.71 24.65 -36.34
N ILE A 25 22.35 24.51 -37.62
CA ILE A 25 21.22 23.66 -38.03
C ILE A 25 21.54 22.19 -37.74
N VAL A 26 22.75 21.73 -38.07
CA VAL A 26 23.20 20.36 -37.76
C VAL A 26 23.19 20.11 -36.25
N ASP A 27 23.75 21.02 -35.45
CA ASP A 27 23.75 20.91 -33.99
C ASP A 27 22.33 20.82 -33.41
N ASN A 28 21.40 21.63 -33.94
CA ASN A 28 20.00 21.58 -33.53
C ASN A 28 19.33 20.27 -33.90
N TYR A 29 19.64 19.70 -35.08
CA TYR A 29 19.15 18.37 -35.46
C TYR A 29 19.66 17.29 -34.50
N ASP A 30 20.94 17.34 -34.11
CA ASP A 30 21.51 16.40 -33.15
C ASP A 30 20.81 16.50 -31.78
N ILE A 31 20.56 17.71 -31.29
CA ILE A 31 19.81 17.94 -30.05
C ILE A 31 18.37 17.41 -30.17
N MET A 32 17.71 17.64 -31.31
CA MET A 32 16.36 17.13 -31.54
C MET A 32 16.31 15.61 -31.52
N MET A 33 17.29 14.93 -32.11
CA MET A 33 17.38 13.47 -32.06
C MET A 33 17.60 12.96 -30.63
N GLN A 34 18.48 13.59 -29.86
CA GLN A 34 18.70 13.24 -28.46
C GLN A 34 17.43 13.41 -27.62
N ASN A 35 16.72 14.52 -27.79
CA ASN A 35 15.45 14.76 -27.12
C ASN A 35 14.38 13.73 -27.51
N GLN A 36 14.34 13.32 -28.78
CA GLN A 36 13.42 12.28 -29.24
C GLN A 36 13.74 10.92 -28.60
N GLN A 37 15.02 10.56 -28.51
CA GLN A 37 15.45 9.33 -27.83
C GLN A 37 15.07 9.36 -26.35
N GLN A 38 15.38 10.45 -25.65
CA GLN A 38 15.03 10.58 -24.23
C GLN A 38 13.51 10.51 -24.00
N ASN A 39 12.71 11.06 -24.91
CA ASN A 39 11.26 10.96 -24.84
C ASN A 39 10.78 9.51 -25.02
N ALA A 40 11.37 8.77 -25.96
CA ALA A 40 11.08 7.34 -26.13
C ALA A 40 11.43 6.54 -24.87
N ASP A 41 12.59 6.78 -24.27
CA ASP A 41 13.01 6.11 -23.03
C ASP A 41 12.06 6.44 -21.86
N ASN A 42 11.65 7.69 -21.73
CA ASN A 42 10.68 8.11 -20.72
C ASN A 42 9.32 7.43 -20.92
N HIS A 43 8.86 7.29 -22.17
CA HIS A 43 7.64 6.56 -22.49
C HIS A 43 7.73 5.09 -22.07
N GLU A 44 8.85 4.43 -22.33
CA GLU A 44 9.07 3.05 -21.89
C GLU A 44 9.04 2.92 -20.36
N MET A 45 9.68 3.84 -19.64
CA MET A 45 9.67 3.87 -18.18
C MET A 45 8.25 4.05 -17.62
N VAL A 46 7.42 4.90 -18.23
CA VAL A 46 6.01 5.07 -17.84
C VAL A 46 5.24 3.76 -18.01
N ILE A 47 5.45 3.03 -19.10
CA ILE A 47 4.79 1.73 -19.35
C ILE A 47 5.22 0.69 -18.30
N GLN A 48 6.51 0.64 -17.95
CA GLN A 48 7.02 -0.25 -16.91
C GLN A 48 6.42 0.08 -15.53
N ASN A 49 6.32 1.38 -15.19
CA ASN A 49 5.70 1.83 -13.96
C ASN A 49 4.20 1.47 -13.91
N GLN A 50 3.47 1.65 -15.00
CA GLN A 50 2.07 1.24 -15.10
C GLN A 50 1.89 -0.27 -14.90
N THR A 51 2.75 -1.08 -15.50
CA THR A 51 2.76 -2.54 -15.32
C THR A 51 2.96 -2.92 -13.85
N THR A 52 3.88 -2.24 -13.16
CA THR A 52 4.14 -2.45 -11.73
C THR A 52 2.94 -2.05 -10.87
N ILE A 53 2.29 -0.93 -11.19
CA ILE A 53 1.09 -0.46 -10.49
C ILE A 53 -0.04 -1.49 -10.61
N ILE A 54 -0.28 -2.03 -11.81
CA ILE A 54 -1.30 -3.06 -12.03
C ILE A 54 -1.04 -4.29 -11.14
N ARG A 55 0.21 -4.78 -11.11
CA ARG A 55 0.60 -5.90 -10.24
C ARG A 55 0.37 -5.60 -8.75
N ASN A 56 0.71 -4.40 -8.30
CA ASN A 56 0.48 -3.99 -6.91
C ASN A 56 -1.01 -3.92 -6.57
N GLN A 57 -1.85 -3.47 -7.52
CA GLN A 57 -3.30 -3.47 -7.35
C GLN A 57 -3.86 -4.89 -7.20
N GLU A 58 -3.41 -5.85 -8.01
CA GLU A 58 -3.80 -7.26 -7.87
C GLU A 58 -3.44 -7.83 -6.49
N ILE A 59 -2.24 -7.52 -5.99
CA ILE A 59 -1.81 -7.93 -4.64
C ILE A 59 -2.72 -7.31 -3.57
N ILE A 60 -3.04 -6.02 -3.69
CA ILE A 60 -3.94 -5.32 -2.75
C ILE A 60 -5.31 -5.98 -2.73
N VAL A 61 -5.90 -6.30 -3.88
CA VAL A 61 -7.20 -6.99 -3.97
C VAL A 61 -7.14 -8.36 -3.29
N ASN A 62 -6.07 -9.12 -3.50
CA ASN A 62 -5.88 -10.41 -2.83
C ASN A 62 -5.79 -10.26 -1.30
N ASN A 63 -5.04 -9.27 -0.82
CA ASN A 63 -4.94 -8.99 0.61
C ASN A 63 -6.29 -8.59 1.21
N GLN A 64 -7.08 -7.77 0.51
CA GLN A 64 -8.43 -7.40 0.93
C GLN A 64 -9.35 -8.63 1.04
N MET A 65 -9.33 -9.53 0.06
CA MET A 65 -10.09 -10.78 0.13
C MET A 65 -9.70 -11.63 1.35
N ASN A 66 -8.41 -11.72 1.66
CA ASN A 66 -7.92 -12.47 2.82
C ASN A 66 -8.37 -11.82 4.14
N ILE A 67 -8.34 -10.49 4.23
CA ILE A 67 -8.87 -9.76 5.40
C ILE A 67 -10.35 -10.07 5.61
N VAL A 68 -11.17 -10.04 4.56
CA VAL A 68 -12.60 -10.36 4.65
C VAL A 68 -12.83 -11.80 5.12
N ARG A 69 -12.05 -12.77 4.60
CA ARG A 69 -12.11 -14.16 5.06
C ARG A 69 -11.74 -14.29 6.54
N ASN A 70 -10.66 -13.64 6.96
CA ASN A 70 -10.21 -13.67 8.35
C ASN A 70 -11.26 -13.03 9.29
N GLN A 71 -11.87 -11.91 8.90
CA GLN A 71 -12.95 -11.28 9.66
C GLN A 71 -14.17 -12.22 9.81
N LYS A 72 -14.55 -12.92 8.75
CA LYS A 72 -15.63 -13.93 8.82
C LYS A 72 -15.28 -15.05 9.80
N GLN A 73 -14.05 -15.55 9.76
CA GLN A 73 -13.60 -16.59 10.68
C GLN A 73 -13.56 -16.11 12.13
N ILE A 74 -13.12 -14.87 12.38
CA ILE A 74 -13.15 -14.25 13.72
C ILE A 74 -14.59 -14.15 14.23
N ALA A 75 -15.54 -13.72 13.39
CA ALA A 75 -16.95 -13.67 13.78
C ALA A 75 -17.51 -15.06 14.12
N GLN A 76 -17.18 -16.09 13.34
CA GLN A 76 -17.56 -17.48 13.62
C GLN A 76 -16.94 -18.00 14.93
N ASN A 77 -15.67 -17.68 15.18
CA ASN A 77 -14.99 -18.01 16.43
C ASN A 77 -15.67 -17.33 17.62
N GLN A 78 -16.07 -16.06 17.47
CA GLN A 78 -16.77 -15.31 18.53
C GLN A 78 -18.09 -15.97 18.93
N VAL A 79 -18.89 -16.40 17.93
CA VAL A 79 -20.14 -17.15 18.19
C VAL A 79 -19.85 -18.47 18.88
N THR A 80 -18.83 -19.20 18.43
CA THR A 80 -18.45 -20.49 19.02
C THR A 80 -18.01 -20.34 20.48
N LEU A 81 -17.20 -19.32 20.77
CA LEU A 81 -16.76 -19.01 22.13
C LEU A 81 -17.92 -18.61 23.04
N ASP A 82 -18.90 -17.86 22.53
CA ASP A 82 -20.10 -17.51 23.28
C ASP A 82 -20.90 -18.76 23.69
N VAL A 83 -21.11 -19.71 22.76
CA VAL A 83 -21.78 -20.99 23.05
C VAL A 83 -21.02 -21.80 24.10
N ILE A 84 -19.68 -21.85 24.00
CA ILE A 84 -18.83 -22.53 24.99
C ILE A 84 -18.98 -21.86 26.36
N GLN A 85 -18.92 -20.53 26.43
CA GLN A 85 -19.06 -19.78 27.67
C GLN A 85 -20.43 -20.02 28.33
N GLN A 86 -21.51 -20.01 27.55
CA GLN A 86 -22.85 -20.32 28.04
C GLN A 86 -22.90 -21.74 28.61
N THR A 87 -22.37 -22.72 27.87
CA THR A 87 -22.32 -24.13 28.29
C THR A 87 -21.54 -24.28 29.60
N GLN A 88 -20.36 -23.66 29.71
CA GLN A 88 -19.54 -23.67 30.93
C GLN A 88 -20.25 -23.01 32.12
N THR A 89 -21.02 -21.94 31.88
CA THR A 89 -21.82 -21.28 32.92
C THR A 89 -22.90 -22.22 33.46
N HIS A 90 -23.58 -22.96 32.58
CA HIS A 90 -24.55 -23.97 32.98
C HIS A 90 -23.91 -25.11 33.78
N LEU A 91 -22.78 -25.63 33.31
CA LEU A 91 -22.02 -26.67 34.02
C LEU A 91 -21.60 -26.20 35.42
N LEU A 92 -21.10 -24.97 35.53
CA LEU A 92 -20.72 -24.37 36.82
C LEU A 92 -21.90 -24.29 37.79
N ASN A 93 -23.08 -23.83 37.33
CA ASN A 93 -24.27 -23.78 38.19
C ASN A 93 -24.71 -25.18 38.65
N MET A 94 -24.63 -26.19 37.78
CA MET A 94 -24.92 -27.57 38.17
C MET A 94 -23.93 -28.10 39.22
N VAL A 95 -22.64 -27.82 39.07
CA VAL A 95 -21.62 -28.20 40.05
C VAL A 95 -21.88 -27.56 41.40
N LYS A 96 -22.18 -26.25 41.45
CA LYS A 96 -22.52 -25.54 42.70
C LYS A 96 -23.70 -26.18 43.44
N LYS A 97 -24.77 -26.52 42.71
CA LYS A 97 -25.92 -27.24 43.26
C LYS A 97 -25.55 -28.60 43.83
N MET A 98 -24.68 -29.35 43.14
CA MET A 98 -24.19 -30.65 43.63
C MET A 98 -23.33 -30.51 44.90
N THR A 99 -22.66 -29.37 45.10
CA THR A 99 -21.88 -29.08 46.30
C THR A 99 -22.69 -28.44 47.44
N GLY A 100 -24.01 -28.31 47.30
CA GLY A 100 -24.91 -27.76 48.32
C GLY A 100 -25.15 -26.26 48.27
N ASP A 101 -24.67 -25.59 47.22
CA ASP A 101 -24.85 -24.15 46.99
C ASP A 101 -25.98 -23.94 45.96
N GLU A 102 -27.21 -23.74 46.43
CA GLU A 102 -28.42 -23.66 45.61
C GLU A 102 -28.66 -22.25 45.03
N GLU A 103 -27.65 -21.67 44.39
CA GLU A 103 -27.81 -20.38 43.72
C GLU A 103 -28.60 -20.50 42.39
N PRO A 104 -29.44 -19.51 42.05
CA PRO A 104 -30.08 -19.44 40.75
C PRO A 104 -29.04 -19.19 39.64
N LEU A 105 -29.31 -19.67 38.42
CA LEU A 105 -28.41 -19.51 37.26
C LEU A 105 -28.06 -18.04 36.98
N THR A 106 -28.92 -17.10 37.36
CA THR A 106 -28.70 -15.66 37.22
C THR A 106 -27.49 -15.18 38.03
N GLU A 107 -27.27 -15.73 39.22
CA GLU A 107 -26.11 -15.39 40.06
C GLU A 107 -24.82 -15.96 39.46
N THR A 108 -24.86 -17.21 38.99
CA THR A 108 -23.72 -17.81 38.26
C THR A 108 -23.35 -17.00 37.01
N LYS A 109 -24.34 -16.53 36.25
CA LYS A 109 -24.11 -15.66 35.08
C LYS A 109 -23.47 -14.33 35.47
N ALA A 110 -23.94 -13.70 36.54
CA ALA A 110 -23.37 -12.45 37.04
C ALA A 110 -21.90 -12.62 37.48
N PHE A 111 -21.58 -13.77 38.11
CA PHE A 111 -20.22 -14.13 38.48
C PHE A 111 -19.29 -14.26 37.25
N VAL A 112 -19.70 -15.01 36.22
CA VAL A 112 -18.92 -15.18 34.98
C VAL A 112 -18.71 -13.85 34.26
N GLU A 113 -19.73 -12.99 34.23
CA GLU A 113 -19.61 -11.65 33.62
C GLU A 113 -18.63 -10.75 34.37
N ASN A 114 -18.59 -10.83 35.70
CA ASN A 114 -17.57 -10.12 36.49
C ASN A 114 -16.15 -10.61 36.17
N ILE A 115 -15.93 -11.93 36.03
CA ILE A 115 -14.64 -12.48 35.61
C ILE A 115 -14.23 -11.92 34.24
N ARG A 116 -15.19 -11.86 33.30
CA ARG A 116 -14.97 -11.32 31.96
C ARG A 116 -14.48 -9.87 32.00
N LYS A 117 -15.15 -9.00 32.76
CA LYS A 117 -14.78 -7.59 32.93
C LYS A 117 -13.38 -7.43 33.51
N LEU A 118 -13.06 -8.18 34.57
CA LEU A 118 -11.71 -8.17 35.18
C LEU A 118 -10.63 -8.57 34.17
N SER A 119 -10.91 -9.56 33.32
CA SER A 119 -10.00 -9.99 32.25
C SER A 119 -9.81 -8.92 31.16
N GLU A 120 -10.89 -8.24 30.76
CA GLU A 120 -10.83 -7.13 29.78
C GLU A 120 -10.01 -5.94 30.30
N GLU A 121 -10.21 -5.57 31.56
CA GLU A 121 -9.45 -4.51 32.22
C GLU A 121 -7.95 -4.85 32.28
N SER A 122 -7.63 -6.10 32.60
CA SER A 122 -6.24 -6.58 32.62
C SER A 122 -5.59 -6.57 31.24
N ARG A 123 -6.35 -6.86 30.18
CA ARG A 123 -5.86 -6.89 28.79
C ARG A 123 -5.69 -5.50 28.18
N LYS A 124 -6.49 -4.50 28.57
CA LYS A 124 -6.32 -3.11 28.10
C LYS A 124 -4.95 -2.52 28.46
N GLY A 125 -4.28 -3.04 29.49
CA GLY A 125 -2.92 -2.65 29.88
C GLY A 125 -1.80 -3.31 29.08
N GLN A 126 -2.08 -4.35 28.27
CA GLN A 126 -1.07 -5.05 27.46
C GLN A 126 -1.09 -4.51 26.02
N ASN A 127 -0.11 -3.68 25.67
CA ASN A 127 0.09 -3.21 24.30
C ASN A 127 0.34 -4.40 23.35
N LEU A 128 -0.48 -4.55 22.31
CA LEU A 128 -0.39 -5.63 21.31
C LEU A 128 0.81 -5.48 20.34
N ASN A 129 1.73 -4.53 20.59
CA ASN A 129 2.78 -4.14 19.64
C ASN A 129 4.17 -4.74 19.89
N GLU A 130 4.36 -5.63 20.87
CA GLU A 130 5.69 -6.23 21.13
C GLU A 130 6.06 -7.40 20.20
N SER A 131 5.23 -7.73 19.19
CA SER A 131 5.52 -8.78 18.22
C SER A 131 5.68 -8.23 16.80
N SER A 132 6.72 -7.43 16.59
CA SER A 132 7.18 -7.01 15.25
C SER A 132 8.70 -6.99 15.16
N THR A 133 9.34 -7.99 15.78
CA THR A 133 10.76 -8.32 15.58
C THR A 133 10.87 -9.72 14.99
N LEU A 134 10.65 -9.82 13.68
CA LEU A 134 11.20 -10.86 12.82
C LEU A 134 11.63 -10.22 11.49
#